data_AF-A0A381ZWG1-F1
#
_entry.id   AF-A0A381ZWG1-F1
#
_cell.length_a   1.000
_cell.length_b   1.000
_cell.length_c   1.000
_cell.angle_alpha   90.00
_cell.angle_beta   90.00
_cell.angle_gamma   90.00
#
_symmetry.space_group_name_H-M   'P 1'
#
loop_
_entity.id
_entity.type
_entity.pdbx_description
1 polymer ?
#
loop_
_entity_poly.entity_id
_entity_poly.type
_entity_poly.pdbx_seq_one_letter_code
_entity_poly.pdbx_strand_id
1 'polypeptide(L)'
;MKKLISILFLSFALLFSLNVYAAKVAVIYDSGGKFDKSFNELAYNAAEKFKADTGNDYIDFEAANNAQIEQGLRKLVDRGATVVVAMGFSMADAISAVAAENPDVNFTIIDVNWLQGDNIQQFVFKEHEGSFLVGMIAAMKSQTGTIGFVGGMDIPLIRK
;
A
#
# COMPACT_ATOMS: atom_id res chain seq x y z
N MET A 1 47.10 10.69 -22.19
CA MET A 1 46.83 9.55 -21.27
C MET A 1 46.08 9.97 -20.00
N LYS A 2 46.60 10.89 -19.16
CA LYS A 2 45.93 11.31 -17.90
C LYS A 2 44.47 11.80 -18.08
N LYS A 3 44.20 12.63 -19.10
CA LYS A 3 42.84 13.11 -19.42
C LYS A 3 41.89 11.99 -19.86
N LEU A 4 42.40 10.96 -20.55
CA LEU A 4 41.60 9.83 -21.02
C LEU A 4 41.20 8.92 -19.84
N ILE A 5 42.12 8.72 -18.89
CA ILE A 5 41.88 7.96 -17.65
C ILE A 5 40.86 8.69 -16.75
N SER A 6 40.95 10.02 -16.62
CA SER A 6 39.97 10.79 -15.86
C SER A 6 38.56 10.76 -16.46
N ILE A 7 38.43 10.78 -17.78
CA ILE A 7 37.12 10.68 -18.47
C ILE A 7 36.53 9.26 -18.28
N LEU A 8 37.37 8.22 -18.34
CA LEU A 8 36.93 6.84 -18.11
C LEU A 8 36.47 6.62 -16.65
N PHE A 9 37.16 7.21 -15.68
CA PHE A 9 36.77 7.18 -14.27
C PHE A 9 35.46 7.93 -14.02
N LEU A 10 35.28 9.09 -14.67
CA LEU A 10 34.05 9.88 -14.56
C LEU A 10 32.85 9.14 -15.19
N SER A 11 33.03 8.47 -16.34
CA SER A 11 31.95 7.69 -16.95
C SER A 11 31.62 6.43 -16.15
N PHE A 12 32.61 5.79 -15.54
CA PHE A 12 32.39 4.63 -14.65
C PHE A 12 31.65 5.03 -13.36
N ALA A 13 31.98 6.19 -12.78
CA ALA A 13 31.25 6.74 -11.63
C ALA A 13 29.81 7.14 -12.00
N LEU A 14 29.58 7.73 -13.18
CA LEU A 14 28.24 8.05 -13.68
C LEU A 14 27.38 6.80 -13.96
N LEU A 15 27.99 5.73 -14.50
CA LEU A 15 27.31 4.45 -14.73
C LEU A 15 26.97 3.72 -13.42
N PHE A 16 27.77 3.89 -12.37
CA PHE A 16 27.46 3.38 -11.03
C PHE A 16 26.41 4.23 -10.29
N SER A 17 26.37 5.55 -10.52
CA SER A 17 25.39 6.43 -9.87
C SER A 17 23.95 6.25 -10.37
N LEU A 18 23.74 5.60 -11.51
CA LEU A 18 22.39 5.35 -12.05
C LEU A 18 21.75 4.03 -11.59
N ASN A 19 22.48 3.20 -10.82
CA ASN A 19 21.93 1.97 -10.21
C ASN A 19 21.73 2.10 -8.69
N VAL A 20 21.73 3.33 -8.15
CA VAL A 20 21.52 3.58 -6.73
C VAL A 20 20.01 3.53 -6.44
N TYR A 21 19.57 2.34 -6.02
CA TYR A 21 18.27 1.97 -5.45
C TYR A 21 17.03 2.14 -6.35
N ALA A 22 16.81 1.17 -7.25
CA ALA A 22 15.43 0.84 -7.61
C ALA A 22 14.68 0.50 -6.30
N ALA A 23 13.61 1.24 -6.00
CA ALA A 23 12.84 1.01 -4.78
C ALA A 23 12.34 -0.44 -4.75
N LYS A 24 12.67 -1.17 -3.70
CA LYS A 24 12.16 -2.53 -3.52
C LYS A 24 10.78 -2.44 -2.89
N VAL A 25 9.76 -2.44 -3.73
CA VAL A 25 8.36 -2.28 -3.34
C VAL A 25 7.84 -3.58 -2.75
N ALA A 26 7.13 -3.47 -1.64
CA ALA A 26 6.38 -4.56 -1.04
C ALA A 26 4.90 -4.18 -0.86
N VAL A 27 4.01 -5.17 -0.93
CA VAL A 27 2.58 -5.01 -0.64
C VAL A 27 2.17 -6.02 0.43
N ILE A 28 1.46 -5.57 1.46
CA ILE A 28 0.82 -6.45 2.44
C ILE A 28 -0.70 -6.31 2.37
N TYR A 29 -1.37 -7.44 2.18
CA TYR A 29 -2.83 -7.52 2.08
C TYR A 29 -3.46 -7.74 3.46
N ASP A 30 -4.67 -7.23 3.63
CA ASP A 30 -5.52 -7.55 4.76
C ASP A 30 -5.94 -9.04 4.78
N SER A 31 -6.35 -9.50 5.95
CA SER A 31 -6.92 -10.82 6.23
C SER A 31 -8.10 -11.24 5.35
N GLY A 32 -8.73 -10.33 4.58
CA GLY A 32 -9.71 -10.65 3.54
C GLY A 32 -9.14 -11.45 2.36
N GLY A 33 -7.80 -11.50 2.24
CA GLY A 33 -7.09 -12.31 1.27
C GLY A 33 -6.87 -11.62 -0.07
N LYS A 34 -5.84 -12.04 -0.79
CA LYS A 34 -5.31 -11.34 -1.98
C LYS A 34 -6.30 -11.24 -3.16
N PHE A 35 -7.20 -12.21 -3.30
CA PHE A 35 -8.12 -12.34 -4.44
C PHE A 35 -9.59 -12.16 -4.03
N ASP A 36 -9.86 -11.15 -3.21
CA ASP A 36 -11.17 -10.82 -2.64
C ASP A 36 -12.18 -10.18 -3.63
N LYS A 37 -11.82 -10.07 -4.92
CA LYS A 37 -12.63 -9.42 -5.98
C LYS A 37 -12.92 -7.94 -5.72
N SER A 38 -12.22 -7.32 -4.77
CA SER A 38 -12.48 -5.95 -4.33
C SER A 38 -11.18 -5.30 -3.84
N PHE A 39 -11.10 -4.95 -2.56
CA PHE A 39 -10.10 -4.05 -2.01
C PHE A 39 -8.66 -4.57 -2.12
N ASN A 40 -8.40 -5.82 -1.71
CA ASN A 40 -7.06 -6.40 -1.77
C ASN A 40 -6.67 -6.77 -3.22
N GLU A 41 -7.62 -7.27 -4.01
CA GLU A 41 -7.35 -7.61 -5.42
C GLU A 41 -7.04 -6.35 -6.25
N LEU A 42 -7.62 -5.19 -5.92
CA LEU A 42 -7.22 -3.89 -6.51
C LEU A 42 -5.76 -3.56 -6.23
N ALA A 43 -5.27 -3.78 -5.02
CA ALA A 43 -3.86 -3.57 -4.67
C ALA A 43 -2.93 -4.53 -5.40
N TYR A 44 -3.32 -5.80 -5.55
CA TYR A 44 -2.59 -6.77 -6.36
C TYR A 44 -2.50 -6.32 -7.83
N ASN A 45 -3.63 -5.95 -8.43
CA ASN A 45 -3.67 -5.49 -9.82
C ASN A 45 -2.82 -4.22 -10.01
N ALA A 46 -2.77 -3.33 -9.02
CA ALA A 46 -1.89 -2.16 -9.03
C ALA A 46 -0.40 -2.56 -8.97
N ALA A 47 -0.04 -3.56 -8.16
CA ALA A 47 1.33 -4.09 -8.09
C ALA A 47 1.77 -4.79 -9.38
N GLU A 48 0.88 -5.57 -10.01
CA GLU A 48 1.11 -6.16 -11.34
C GLU A 48 1.28 -5.09 -12.40
N LYS A 49 0.46 -4.03 -12.36
CA LYS A 49 0.63 -2.88 -13.26
C LYS A 49 1.95 -2.16 -13.03
N PHE A 50 2.36 -1.94 -11.78
CA PHE A 50 3.69 -1.37 -11.45
C PHE A 50 4.82 -2.21 -12.05
N LYS A 51 4.73 -3.54 -11.92
CA LYS A 51 5.71 -4.46 -12.51
C LYS A 51 5.76 -4.34 -14.03
N ALA A 52 4.60 -4.32 -14.68
CA ALA A 52 4.49 -4.19 -16.14
C ALA A 52 5.02 -2.83 -16.64
N ASP A 53 4.69 -1.73 -15.95
CA ASP A 53 5.05 -0.38 -16.36
C ASP A 53 6.52 -0.04 -16.11
N THR A 54 7.13 -0.60 -15.06
CA THR A 54 8.49 -0.25 -14.64
C THR A 54 9.54 -1.33 -14.91
N GLY A 55 9.13 -2.57 -15.15
CA GLY A 55 10.03 -3.72 -15.25
C GLY A 55 10.61 -4.19 -13.91
N ASN A 56 10.27 -3.55 -12.78
CA ASN A 56 10.72 -3.95 -11.45
C ASN A 56 9.77 -4.99 -10.85
N ASP A 57 10.34 -5.99 -10.19
CA ASP A 57 9.55 -6.91 -9.35
C ASP A 57 9.09 -6.25 -8.05
N TYR A 58 8.10 -6.86 -7.40
CA TYR A 58 7.63 -6.50 -6.07
C TYR A 58 7.60 -7.71 -5.15
N ILE A 59 7.57 -7.45 -3.86
CA ILE A 59 7.39 -8.45 -2.82
C ILE A 59 5.94 -8.39 -2.33
N ASP A 60 5.33 -9.52 -2.02
CA ASP A 60 4.04 -9.52 -1.32
C ASP A 60 4.01 -10.38 -0.06
N PHE A 61 3.01 -10.10 0.76
CA PHE A 61 2.64 -10.87 1.94
C PHE A 61 1.12 -10.85 2.13
N GLU A 62 0.55 -12.03 2.37
CA GLU A 62 -0.87 -12.20 2.69
C GLU A 62 -0.98 -12.63 4.15
N ALA A 63 -1.56 -11.77 4.99
CA ALA A 63 -1.80 -12.11 6.39
C ALA A 63 -3.01 -13.05 6.49
N ALA A 64 -2.88 -14.21 7.12
CA ALA A 64 -4.03 -15.11 7.31
C ALA A 64 -5.01 -14.61 8.37
N ASN A 65 -4.56 -13.70 9.25
CA ASN A 65 -5.34 -13.01 10.26
C ASN A 65 -4.56 -11.81 10.79
N ASN A 66 -5.23 -10.94 11.56
CA ASN A 66 -4.64 -9.71 12.08
C ASN A 66 -3.39 -9.92 12.96
N ALA A 67 -3.29 -11.05 13.67
CA ALA A 67 -2.14 -11.32 14.54
C ALA A 67 -0.83 -11.55 13.75
N GLN A 68 -0.92 -11.83 12.45
CA GLN A 68 0.24 -12.04 11.57
C GLN A 68 0.73 -10.76 10.89
N ILE A 69 -0.01 -9.66 10.98
CA ILE A 69 0.29 -8.42 10.25
C ILE A 69 1.68 -7.88 10.63
N GLU A 70 1.96 -7.70 11.92
CA GLU A 70 3.23 -7.11 12.36
C GLU A 70 4.42 -7.99 11.97
N GLN A 71 4.30 -9.31 12.16
CA GLN A 71 5.32 -10.26 11.72
C GLN A 71 5.52 -10.19 10.19
N GLY A 72 4.44 -10.03 9.43
CA GLY A 72 4.46 -9.86 7.98
C GLY A 72 5.23 -8.62 7.55
N LEU A 73 4.93 -7.47 8.16
CA LEU A 73 5.63 -6.20 7.91
C LEU A 73 7.14 -6.33 8.19
N ARG A 74 7.51 -6.89 9.34
CA ARG A 74 8.92 -7.14 9.69
C ARG A 74 9.62 -8.02 8.66
N LYS A 75 8.98 -9.11 8.22
CA LYS A 75 9.50 -9.98 7.16
C LYS A 75 9.69 -9.25 5.82
N LEU A 76 8.80 -8.32 5.46
CA LEU A 76 8.95 -7.53 4.24
C LEU A 76 10.19 -6.63 4.32
N VAL A 77 10.38 -5.97 5.46
CA VAL A 77 11.58 -5.15 5.73
C VAL A 77 12.85 -6.01 5.72
N ASP A 78 12.85 -7.17 6.40
CA ASP A 78 13.98 -8.10 6.41
C ASP A 78 14.35 -8.62 5.01
N ARG A 79 13.36 -8.74 4.13
CA ARG A 79 13.56 -9.09 2.70
C ARG A 79 14.08 -7.92 1.87
N GLY A 80 14.37 -6.77 2.49
CA GLY A 80 14.97 -5.58 1.90
C GLY A 80 13.97 -4.63 1.26
N ALA A 81 12.69 -4.68 1.63
CA ALA A 81 11.71 -3.70 1.14
C ALA A 81 12.10 -2.28 1.60
N THR A 82 12.13 -1.33 0.67
CA THR A 82 12.40 0.09 0.96
C THR A 82 11.13 0.94 0.88
N VAL A 83 10.08 0.38 0.26
CA VAL A 83 8.72 0.94 0.23
C VAL A 83 7.75 -0.19 0.54
N VAL A 84 6.88 -0.02 1.55
CA VAL A 84 5.84 -0.98 1.92
C VAL A 84 4.47 -0.35 1.77
N VAL A 85 3.59 -0.95 0.97
CA VAL A 85 2.19 -0.53 0.82
C VAL A 85 1.31 -1.49 1.64
N ALA A 86 0.62 -0.95 2.64
CA ALA A 86 -0.23 -1.70 3.55
C ALA A 86 -1.71 -1.41 3.31
N MET A 87 -2.49 -2.47 3.11
CA MET A 87 -3.90 -2.38 2.77
C MET A 87 -4.77 -2.48 4.02
N GLY A 88 -5.46 -1.39 4.35
CA GLY A 88 -6.58 -1.38 5.28
C GLY A 88 -6.25 -0.92 6.70
N PHE A 89 -7.30 -0.51 7.40
CA PHE A 89 -7.22 0.12 8.72
C PHE A 89 -6.60 -0.78 9.81
N SER A 90 -6.74 -2.10 9.70
CA SER A 90 -6.25 -3.07 10.68
C SER A 90 -4.71 -3.10 10.78
N MET A 91 -4.02 -2.49 9.81
CA MET A 91 -2.56 -2.39 9.75
C MET A 91 -2.00 -1.26 10.62
N ALA A 92 -2.83 -0.34 11.12
CA ALA A 92 -2.40 0.93 11.68
C ALA A 92 -1.40 0.79 12.85
N ASP A 93 -1.72 -0.02 13.85
CA ASP A 93 -0.87 -0.20 15.04
C ASP A 93 0.47 -0.85 14.66
N ALA A 94 0.43 -1.85 13.78
CA ALA A 94 1.62 -2.57 13.34
C ALA A 94 2.53 -1.69 12.47
N ILE A 95 1.95 -0.87 11.59
CA ILE A 95 2.71 0.13 10.82
C ILE A 95 3.36 1.15 11.75
N SER A 96 2.63 1.66 12.75
CA SER A 96 3.20 2.61 13.72
C SER A 96 4.41 2.03 14.45
N ALA A 97 4.37 0.75 14.83
CA ALA A 97 5.48 0.08 15.52
C ALA A 97 6.67 -0.16 14.57
N VAL A 98 6.43 -0.80 13.43
CA VAL A 98 7.51 -1.20 12.50
C VAL A 98 8.15 0.02 11.83
N ALA A 99 7.37 1.07 11.51
CA ALA A 99 7.91 2.28 10.90
C ALA A 99 8.85 3.04 11.84
N ALA A 100 8.53 3.11 13.15
CA ALA A 100 9.38 3.76 14.14
C ALA A 100 10.75 3.07 14.31
N GLU A 101 10.80 1.76 14.10
CA GLU A 101 12.02 0.96 14.18
C GLU A 101 12.84 0.99 12.87
N ASN A 102 12.23 1.40 11.75
CA ASN A 102 12.81 1.35 10.41
C ASN A 102 12.69 2.70 9.69
N PRO A 103 13.40 3.76 10.16
CA PRO A 103 13.27 5.11 9.62
C PRO A 103 13.68 5.24 8.15
N ASP A 104 14.51 4.31 7.64
CA ASP A 104 14.97 4.29 6.25
C ASP A 104 13.97 3.59 5.28
N VAL A 105 12.91 2.98 5.81
CA VAL A 105 11.86 2.34 5.01
C VAL A 105 10.64 3.25 4.98
N ASN A 106 10.12 3.51 3.80
CA ASN A 106 8.89 4.28 3.62
C ASN A 106 7.66 3.36 3.66
N PHE A 107 6.65 3.75 4.43
CA PHE A 107 5.40 3.03 4.58
C PHE A 107 4.26 3.86 3.99
N THR A 108 3.44 3.23 3.17
CA THR A 108 2.20 3.80 2.66
C THR A 108 1.05 2.97 3.23
N ILE A 109 0.07 3.60 3.87
CA ILE A 109 -1.10 2.93 4.43
C ILE A 109 -2.39 3.49 3.81
N ILE A 110 -3.29 2.59 3.45
CA ILE A 110 -4.60 2.89 2.87
C ILE A 110 -5.70 2.80 3.94
N ASP A 111 -6.67 3.71 3.89
CA ASP A 111 -7.80 3.89 4.82
C ASP A 111 -7.42 4.38 6.23
N VAL A 112 -6.28 5.07 6.35
CA VAL A 112 -5.75 5.59 7.62
C VAL A 112 -5.20 7.01 7.43
N ASN A 113 -5.42 7.90 8.39
CA ASN A 113 -4.93 9.29 8.37
C ASN A 113 -4.53 9.89 9.72
N TRP A 114 -4.30 9.07 10.74
CA TRP A 114 -4.01 9.52 12.11
C TRP A 114 -2.62 9.12 12.64
N LEU A 115 -1.86 8.32 11.88
CA LEU A 115 -0.51 7.89 12.27
C LEU A 115 0.48 9.06 12.22
N GLN A 116 1.57 8.91 12.96
CA GLN A 116 2.67 9.88 13.05
C GLN A 116 3.97 9.22 12.58
N GLY A 117 4.82 9.99 11.92
CA GLY A 117 6.13 9.53 11.43
C GLY A 117 6.45 10.07 10.04
N ASP A 118 7.67 10.55 9.85
CA ASP A 118 8.09 11.18 8.59
C ASP A 118 8.19 10.19 7.43
N ASN A 119 8.34 8.89 7.75
CA ASN A 119 8.38 7.79 6.80
C ASN A 119 7.00 7.12 6.59
N ILE A 120 5.89 7.75 7.00
CA ILE A 120 4.54 7.20 6.84
C ILE A 120 3.68 8.11 5.96
N GLN A 121 3.35 7.63 4.77
CA GLN A 121 2.36 8.21 3.88
C GLN A 121 0.98 7.59 4.11
N GLN A 122 -0.05 8.42 4.18
CA GLN A 122 -1.40 8.04 4.59
C GLN A 122 -2.41 8.45 3.53
N PHE A 123 -3.26 7.52 3.12
CA PHE A 123 -4.35 7.77 2.17
C PHE A 123 -5.70 7.44 2.78
N VAL A 124 -6.64 8.36 2.63
CA VAL A 124 -8.07 8.16 2.92
C VAL A 124 -8.87 8.66 1.74
N PHE A 125 -10.04 8.07 1.53
CA PHE A 125 -10.96 8.52 0.50
C PHE A 125 -12.14 9.28 1.13
N LYS A 126 -12.97 9.83 0.26
CA LYS A 126 -14.25 10.44 0.63
C LYS A 126 -15.37 9.52 0.19
N GLU A 127 -15.40 8.33 0.76
CA GLU A 127 -16.27 7.23 0.35
C GLU A 127 -17.75 7.64 0.43
N HIS A 128 -18.12 8.45 1.43
CA HIS A 128 -19.44 9.04 1.60
C HIS A 128 -19.95 9.84 0.38
N GLU A 129 -19.07 10.52 -0.37
CA GLU A 129 -19.47 11.24 -1.59
C GLU A 129 -19.95 10.26 -2.67
N GLY A 130 -19.26 9.12 -2.83
CA GLY A 130 -19.67 8.03 -3.72
C GLY A 130 -20.90 7.28 -3.21
N SER A 131 -20.92 6.94 -1.91
CA SER A 131 -22.03 6.27 -1.22
C SER A 131 -23.35 7.05 -1.34
N PHE A 132 -23.28 8.38 -1.28
CA PHE A 132 -24.44 9.24 -1.49
C PHE A 132 -25.05 9.05 -2.88
N LEU A 133 -24.22 9.05 -3.94
CA LEU A 133 -24.70 8.88 -5.32
C LEU A 133 -25.33 7.49 -5.55
N VAL A 134 -24.72 6.42 -5.03
CA VAL A 134 -25.32 5.08 -5.14
C VAL A 134 -26.58 4.94 -4.28
N GLY A 135 -26.65 5.63 -3.14
CA GLY A 135 -27.86 5.74 -2.32
C GLY A 135 -29.00 6.44 -3.06
N MET A 136 -28.72 7.53 -3.79
CA MET A 136 -29.72 8.19 -4.65
C MET A 136 -30.24 7.24 -5.74
N ILE A 137 -29.34 6.52 -6.41
CA ILE A 137 -29.72 5.55 -7.44
C ILE A 137 -30.60 4.44 -6.85
N ALA A 138 -30.24 3.92 -5.66
CA ALA A 138 -31.01 2.91 -4.96
C ALA A 138 -32.42 3.42 -4.59
N ALA A 139 -32.54 4.66 -4.11
CA ALA A 139 -33.81 5.29 -3.82
C ALA A 139 -34.68 5.47 -5.08
N MET A 140 -34.09 5.93 -6.19
CA MET A 140 -34.77 6.07 -7.48
C MET A 140 -35.24 4.72 -8.04
N LYS A 141 -34.52 3.64 -7.74
CA LYS A 141 -34.86 2.29 -8.21
C LYS A 141 -35.88 1.57 -7.33
N SER A 142 -35.99 1.94 -6.05
CA SER A 142 -36.86 1.26 -5.08
C SER A 142 -38.35 1.53 -5.36
N GLN A 143 -39.16 0.47 -5.33
CA GLN A 143 -40.61 0.57 -5.43
C GLN A 143 -41.30 0.59 -4.05
N THR A 144 -40.61 0.10 -3.01
CA THR A 144 -41.15 -0.04 -1.65
C THR A 144 -40.71 1.08 -0.72
N GLY A 145 -39.75 1.91 -1.14
CA GLY A 145 -39.12 2.92 -0.28
C GLY A 145 -38.19 2.35 0.79
N THR A 146 -37.98 1.03 0.82
CA THR A 146 -37.03 0.38 1.74
C THR A 146 -35.70 0.12 1.01
N ILE A 147 -34.57 0.42 1.66
CA ILE A 147 -33.22 0.18 1.16
C ILE A 147 -32.43 -0.56 2.25
N GLY A 148 -31.68 -1.60 1.87
CA GLY A 148 -30.76 -2.31 2.75
C GLY A 148 -29.32 -1.93 2.48
N PHE A 149 -28.47 -2.00 3.51
CA PHE A 149 -27.02 -1.83 3.42
C PHE A 149 -26.34 -3.03 4.08
N VAL A 150 -25.36 -3.63 3.40
CA VAL A 150 -24.54 -4.72 3.92
C VAL A 150 -23.10 -4.23 3.97
N GLY A 151 -22.63 -3.91 5.18
CA GLY A 151 -21.25 -3.53 5.44
C GLY A 151 -20.39 -4.73 5.86
N GLY A 152 -19.07 -4.62 5.69
CA GLY A 152 -18.12 -5.67 6.10
C GLY A 152 -17.86 -5.68 7.61
N MET A 153 -17.32 -4.59 8.15
CA MET A 153 -17.03 -4.41 9.57
C MET A 153 -17.71 -3.18 10.14
N ASP A 154 -18.06 -3.22 11.43
CA ASP A 154 -18.63 -2.05 12.11
C ASP A 154 -17.52 -1.11 12.61
N ILE A 155 -17.02 -0.25 11.72
CA ILE A 155 -15.92 0.70 11.98
C ILE A 155 -16.29 2.10 11.47
N PRO A 156 -15.63 3.17 11.96
CA PRO A 156 -15.95 4.54 11.55
C PRO A 156 -15.98 4.77 10.04
N LEU A 157 -15.09 4.11 9.27
CA LEU A 157 -15.06 4.19 7.82
C LEU A 157 -16.37 3.73 7.16
N ILE A 158 -16.99 2.65 7.67
CA ILE A 158 -18.19 2.02 7.10
C ILE A 158 -19.48 2.76 7.48
N ARG A 159 -19.42 3.65 8.48
CA ARG A 159 -20.58 4.42 8.98
C ARG A 159 -20.74 5.79 8.31
N LYS A 160 -19.79 6.20 7.46
CA LYS A 160 -19.79 7.53 6.81
C LYS A 160 -20.73 7.61 5.62
#